data_AF-A0AA96IWB6-F1
#
_entry.id   AF-A0AA96IWB6-F1
#
_cell.length_a   1.000
_cell.length_b   1.000
_cell.length_c   1.000
_cell.angle_alpha   90.00
_cell.angle_beta   90.00
_cell.angle_gamma   90.00
#
_symmetry.space_group_name_H-M   'P 1'
#
loop_
_entity.id
_entity.type
_entity.pdbx_description
1 polymer ?
#
loop_
_entity_poly.entity_id
_entity_poly.type
_entity_poly.pdbx_seq_one_letter_code
_entity_poly.pdbx_strand_id
1 'polypeptide(L)'
;MSKDLRHEMADALDAVIGDMREEVSRLADALAAERGALERADPDALHLAGGAKQTHLERLEQLDAERQQLSRELAATTPAQRAAWEGVVAALAECQRANQSNGQIVGQRLRQVRQALAVLTGGTDAGVYGPGGTLRIDHRSLSLAEA
;
A
#
# COMPACT_ATOMS: atom_id res chain seq x y z
N MET A 1 13.14 -6.39 -39.53
CA MET A 1 12.99 -7.35 -38.43
C MET A 1 12.76 -8.73 -39.02
N SER A 2 13.62 -9.72 -38.74
CA SER A 2 13.41 -11.10 -39.19
C SER A 2 12.16 -11.68 -38.54
N LYS A 3 11.55 -12.69 -39.16
CA LYS A 3 10.38 -13.36 -38.61
C LYS A 3 10.70 -14.06 -37.28
N ASP A 4 11.91 -14.60 -37.16
CA ASP A 4 12.39 -15.31 -35.97
C ASP A 4 12.55 -14.37 -34.78
N LEU A 5 13.18 -13.21 -34.97
CA LEU A 5 13.33 -12.22 -33.89
C LEU A 5 11.96 -11.73 -33.36
N ARG A 6 10.96 -11.58 -34.23
CA ARG A 6 9.59 -11.23 -33.78
C ARG A 6 8.95 -12.31 -32.92
N HIS A 7 9.23 -13.58 -33.22
CA HIS A 7 8.71 -14.69 -32.45
C HIS A 7 9.38 -14.76 -31.07
N GLU A 8 10.70 -14.63 -31.02
CA GLU A 8 11.47 -14.58 -29.77
C GLU A 8 11.01 -13.44 -28.85
N MET A 9 10.75 -12.26 -29.40
CA MET A 9 10.24 -11.12 -28.62
C MET A 9 8.81 -11.32 -28.12
N ALA A 10 7.97 -12.01 -28.89
CA ALA A 10 6.62 -12.34 -28.46
C ALA A 10 6.65 -13.38 -27.31
N ASP A 11 7.52 -14.38 -27.41
CA ASP A 11 7.71 -15.38 -26.36
C ASP A 11 8.30 -14.75 -25.09
N ALA A 12 9.23 -13.80 -25.25
CA ALA A 12 9.78 -13.02 -24.14
C ALA A 12 8.69 -12.17 -23.46
N LEU A 13 7.79 -11.54 -24.24
CA LEU A 13 6.67 -10.78 -23.69
C LEU A 13 5.71 -11.68 -22.89
N ASP A 14 5.44 -12.88 -23.37
CA ASP A 14 4.62 -13.87 -22.66
C ASP A 14 5.28 -14.30 -21.34
N ALA A 15 6.59 -14.52 -21.35
CA ALA A 15 7.36 -14.82 -20.15
C ALA A 15 7.31 -13.68 -19.13
N VAL A 16 7.54 -12.44 -19.54
CA VAL A 16 7.47 -11.27 -18.66
C VAL A 16 6.08 -11.10 -18.05
N ILE A 17 5.00 -11.27 -18.83
CA ILE A 17 3.62 -11.22 -18.29
C ILE A 17 3.38 -12.36 -17.29
N GLY A 18 3.94 -13.55 -17.56
CA GLY A 18 3.94 -14.68 -16.64
C GLY A 18 4.61 -14.37 -15.31
N ASP A 19 5.81 -13.79 -15.35
CA ASP A 19 6.58 -13.38 -14.17
C ASP A 19 5.85 -12.28 -13.39
N MET A 20 5.27 -11.29 -14.07
CA MET A 20 4.46 -10.26 -13.42
C MET A 20 3.28 -10.87 -12.65
N ARG A 21 2.61 -11.86 -13.21
CA ARG A 21 1.50 -12.54 -12.53
C ARG A 21 1.96 -13.26 -11.26
N GLU A 22 3.13 -13.90 -11.30
CA GLU A 22 3.70 -14.55 -10.12
C GLU A 22 4.06 -13.53 -9.03
N GLU A 23 4.72 -12.44 -9.40
CA GLU A 23 5.08 -11.37 -8.46
C GLU A 23 3.86 -10.66 -7.86
N VAL A 24 2.78 -10.49 -8.62
CA VAL A 24 1.51 -9.99 -8.07
C VAL A 24 0.91 -10.97 -7.07
N SER A 25 1.01 -12.28 -7.31
CA SER A 25 0.56 -13.29 -6.33
C SER A 25 1.38 -13.20 -5.03
N ARG A 26 2.70 -13.07 -5.14
CA ARG A 26 3.59 -12.91 -3.98
C ARG A 26 3.32 -11.61 -3.22
N LEU A 27 3.01 -10.52 -3.93
CA LEU A 27 2.57 -9.26 -3.33
C LEU A 27 1.26 -9.44 -2.54
N ALA A 28 0.29 -10.19 -3.09
CA ALA A 28 -0.96 -10.48 -2.39
C ALA A 28 -0.72 -11.26 -1.09
N ASP A 29 0.19 -12.26 -1.12
CA ASP A 29 0.59 -13.01 0.07
C ASP A 29 1.26 -12.11 1.12
N ALA A 30 2.12 -11.19 0.71
CA ALA A 30 2.75 -10.21 1.59
C ALA A 30 1.71 -9.27 2.24
N LEU A 31 0.69 -8.83 1.50
CA LEU A 31 -0.41 -8.02 2.03
C LEU A 31 -1.31 -8.80 3.00
N ALA A 32 -1.51 -10.09 2.77
CA ALA A 32 -2.22 -10.97 3.70
C ALA A 32 -1.41 -11.19 5.00
N ALA A 33 -0.10 -11.38 4.88
CA ALA A 33 0.80 -11.46 6.03
C ALA A 33 0.83 -10.15 6.83
N GLU A 34 0.86 -8.99 6.14
CA GLU A 34 0.75 -7.67 6.75
C GLU A 34 -0.54 -7.55 7.56
N ARG A 35 -1.68 -7.95 6.99
CA ARG A 35 -2.97 -7.95 7.70
C ARG A 35 -2.93 -8.81 8.96
N GLY A 36 -2.38 -10.03 8.87
CA GLY A 36 -2.26 -10.92 10.03
C GLY A 36 -1.35 -10.35 11.12
N ALA A 37 -0.24 -9.70 10.74
CA ALA A 37 0.66 -9.03 11.67
C ALA A 37 -0.03 -7.84 12.35
N LEU A 38 -0.81 -7.05 11.58
CA LEU A 38 -1.64 -5.98 12.13
C LEU A 38 -2.63 -6.55 13.12
N GLU A 39 -3.43 -7.56 12.77
CA GLU A 39 -4.42 -8.15 13.67
C GLU A 39 -3.80 -8.61 15.00
N ARG A 40 -2.64 -9.28 14.95
CA ARG A 40 -1.90 -9.76 16.13
C ARG A 40 -1.09 -8.69 16.88
N ALA A 41 -1.02 -7.47 16.37
CA ALA A 41 -0.16 -6.40 16.90
C ALA A 41 1.33 -6.81 16.97
N ASP A 42 1.80 -7.52 15.95
CA ASP A 42 3.16 -8.06 15.86
C ASP A 42 4.04 -7.12 15.01
N PRO A 43 4.92 -6.30 15.63
CA PRO A 43 5.72 -5.32 14.90
C PRO A 43 6.82 -5.96 14.04
N ASP A 44 7.35 -7.10 14.45
CA ASP A 44 8.42 -7.78 13.71
C ASP A 44 7.84 -8.43 12.45
N ALA A 45 6.71 -9.12 12.57
CA ALA A 45 5.99 -9.66 11.42
C ALA A 45 5.52 -8.55 10.46
N LEU A 46 5.13 -7.39 11.00
CA LEU A 46 4.75 -6.23 10.20
C LEU A 46 5.94 -5.68 9.40
N HIS A 47 7.12 -5.59 10.03
CA HIS A 47 8.34 -5.15 9.37
C HIS A 47 8.75 -6.10 8.24
N LEU A 48 8.72 -7.42 8.49
CA LEU A 48 9.03 -8.43 7.48
C LEU A 48 8.06 -8.37 6.30
N ALA A 49 6.76 -8.26 6.56
CA ALA A 49 5.75 -8.14 5.51
C ALA A 49 5.92 -6.84 4.70
N GLY A 50 6.27 -5.74 5.37
CA GLY A 50 6.59 -4.47 4.70
C GLY A 50 7.82 -4.56 3.80
N GLY A 51 8.87 -5.25 4.25
CA GLY A 51 10.06 -5.52 3.43
C GLY A 51 9.75 -6.37 2.20
N ALA A 52 9.02 -7.47 2.37
CA ALA A 52 8.59 -8.33 1.26
C ALA A 52 7.76 -7.56 0.23
N LYS A 53 6.78 -6.77 0.69
CA LYS A 53 5.99 -5.88 -0.17
C LYS A 53 6.86 -4.94 -1.00
N GLN A 54 7.86 -4.31 -0.39
CA GLN A 54 8.77 -3.40 -1.10
C GLN A 54 9.56 -4.14 -2.19
N THR A 55 10.11 -5.31 -1.88
CA THR A 55 10.83 -6.16 -2.85
C THR A 55 9.96 -6.54 -4.04
N HIS A 56 8.71 -6.96 -3.81
CA HIS A 56 7.79 -7.34 -4.89
C HIS A 56 7.37 -6.13 -5.75
N LEU A 57 7.19 -4.94 -5.14
CA LEU A 57 6.90 -3.72 -5.89
C LEU A 57 8.07 -3.31 -6.80
N GLU A 58 9.30 -3.33 -6.29
CA GLU A 58 10.50 -3.04 -7.10
C GLU A 58 10.65 -4.01 -8.26
N ARG A 59 10.36 -5.30 -8.02
CA ARG A 59 10.41 -6.32 -9.09
C ARG A 59 9.32 -6.08 -10.14
N LEU A 60 8.11 -5.72 -9.73
CA LEU A 60 7.02 -5.39 -10.64
C LEU A 60 7.31 -4.15 -11.49
N GLU A 61 7.99 -3.14 -10.93
CA GLU A 61 8.41 -1.96 -11.69
C GLU A 61 9.44 -2.30 -12.77
N GLN A 62 10.41 -3.16 -12.46
CA GLN A 62 11.38 -3.66 -13.44
C GLN A 62 10.70 -4.42 -14.58
N LEU A 63 9.83 -5.37 -14.23
CA LEU A 63 9.09 -6.18 -15.21
C LEU A 63 8.15 -5.31 -16.06
N ASP A 64 7.52 -4.27 -15.49
CA ASP A 64 6.69 -3.35 -16.27
C ASP A 64 7.52 -2.55 -17.28
N ALA A 65 8.72 -2.10 -16.90
CA ALA A 65 9.64 -1.43 -17.83
C ALA A 65 10.05 -2.35 -18.99
N GLU A 66 10.42 -3.60 -18.69
CA GLU A 66 10.74 -4.63 -19.71
C GLU A 66 9.55 -4.90 -20.63
N ARG A 67 8.35 -5.08 -20.07
CA ARG A 67 7.10 -5.29 -20.80
C ARG A 67 6.79 -4.14 -21.74
N GLN A 68 6.94 -2.89 -21.27
CA GLN A 68 6.75 -1.70 -22.07
C GLN A 68 7.74 -1.61 -23.22
N GLN A 69 9.01 -1.96 -23.00
CA GLN A 69 10.02 -1.98 -24.05
C GLN A 69 9.65 -3.01 -25.13
N LEU A 70 9.40 -4.26 -24.74
CA LEU A 70 9.00 -5.33 -25.66
C LEU A 70 7.74 -4.98 -26.45
N SER A 71 6.75 -4.37 -25.78
CA SER A 71 5.50 -3.94 -26.42
C SER A 71 5.68 -2.81 -27.43
N ARG A 72 6.68 -1.93 -27.27
CA ARG A 72 6.98 -0.87 -28.25
C ARG A 72 7.69 -1.42 -29.48
N GLU A 73 8.53 -2.43 -29.29
CA GLU A 73 9.28 -3.05 -30.38
C GLU A 73 8.41 -4.05 -31.18
N LEU A 74 7.41 -4.65 -30.54
CA LEU A 74 6.36 -5.43 -31.19
C LEU A 74 5.32 -4.51 -31.83
N ALA A 75 5.16 -4.57 -33.16
CA ALA A 75 4.20 -3.74 -33.89
C ALA A 75 2.72 -3.97 -33.48
N ALA A 76 2.39 -5.15 -32.94
CA ALA A 76 1.09 -5.46 -32.38
C ALA A 76 1.18 -6.61 -31.38
N THR A 77 0.53 -6.47 -30.23
CA THR A 77 0.32 -7.56 -29.26
C THR A 77 -0.84 -8.45 -29.67
N THR A 78 -0.74 -9.74 -29.37
CA THR A 78 -1.80 -10.70 -29.66
C THR A 78 -3.00 -10.49 -28.71
N PRO A 79 -4.21 -10.93 -29.08
CA PRO A 79 -5.35 -10.93 -28.16
C PRO A 79 -5.09 -11.72 -26.87
N ALA A 80 -4.33 -12.81 -26.93
CA ALA A 80 -3.97 -13.62 -25.78
C ALA A 80 -3.06 -12.85 -24.80
N GLN A 81 -2.05 -12.15 -25.33
CA GLN A 81 -1.18 -11.26 -24.54
C GLN A 81 -1.95 -10.14 -23.84
N ARG A 82 -2.90 -9.53 -24.54
CA ARG A 82 -3.77 -8.51 -23.95
C ARG A 82 -4.62 -9.06 -22.82
N ALA A 83 -5.26 -10.22 -23.02
CA ALA A 83 -6.06 -10.86 -21.97
C ALA A 83 -5.22 -11.27 -20.75
N ALA A 84 -4.01 -11.79 -20.97
CA ALA A 84 -3.08 -12.12 -19.89
C ALA A 84 -2.67 -10.88 -19.09
N TRP A 85 -2.35 -9.78 -19.78
CA TRP A 85 -2.05 -8.49 -19.15
C TRP A 85 -3.24 -7.92 -18.36
N GLU A 86 -4.45 -7.97 -18.92
CA GLU A 86 -5.67 -7.55 -18.22
C GLU A 86 -5.89 -8.34 -16.92
N GLY A 87 -5.54 -9.64 -16.91
CA GLY A 87 -5.53 -10.46 -15.71
C GLY A 87 -4.57 -9.96 -14.64
N VAL A 88 -3.35 -9.55 -15.02
CA VAL A 88 -2.36 -8.94 -14.10
C VAL A 88 -2.89 -7.63 -13.53
N VAL A 89 -3.45 -6.75 -14.37
CA VAL A 89 -4.04 -5.48 -13.93
C VAL A 89 -5.19 -5.69 -12.94
N ALA A 90 -6.07 -6.66 -13.21
CA ALA A 90 -7.16 -7.00 -12.31
C ALA A 90 -6.64 -7.48 -10.93
N ALA A 91 -5.60 -8.30 -10.92
CA ALA A 91 -4.97 -8.78 -9.69
C ALA A 91 -4.27 -7.64 -8.91
N LEU A 92 -3.60 -6.71 -9.60
CA LEU A 92 -3.04 -5.50 -9.00
C LEU A 92 -4.12 -4.61 -8.37
N ALA A 93 -5.29 -4.48 -9.01
CA ALA A 93 -6.41 -3.73 -8.45
C ALA A 93 -6.94 -4.37 -7.16
N GLU A 94 -6.93 -5.70 -7.05
CA GLU A 94 -7.24 -6.40 -5.79
C GLU A 94 -6.19 -6.15 -4.72
N CYS A 95 -4.90 -6.22 -5.07
CA CYS A 95 -3.80 -5.87 -4.15
C CYS A 95 -3.93 -4.43 -3.65
N GLN A 96 -4.33 -3.49 -4.52
CA GLN A 96 -4.57 -2.10 -4.13
C GLN A 96 -5.71 -1.99 -3.10
N ARG A 97 -6.82 -2.72 -3.30
CA ARG A 97 -7.94 -2.77 -2.34
C ARG A 97 -7.49 -3.35 -0.99
N ALA A 98 -6.75 -4.46 -1.01
CA ALA A 98 -6.22 -5.07 0.20
C ALA A 98 -5.30 -4.11 0.96
N ASN A 99 -4.39 -3.42 0.27
CA ASN A 99 -3.51 -2.42 0.85
C ASN A 99 -4.27 -1.22 1.45
N GLN A 100 -5.32 -0.75 0.79
CA GLN A 100 -6.19 0.31 1.35
C GLN A 100 -6.87 -0.14 2.64
N SER A 101 -7.35 -1.39 2.70
CA SER A 101 -7.94 -1.97 3.91
C SER A 101 -6.93 -2.04 5.05
N ASN A 102 -5.71 -2.53 4.79
CA ASN A 102 -4.63 -2.56 5.78
C ASN A 102 -4.29 -1.15 6.29
N GLY A 103 -4.25 -0.15 5.41
CA GLY A 103 -4.03 1.25 5.77
C GLY A 103 -5.11 1.82 6.71
N GLN A 104 -6.38 1.42 6.54
CA GLN A 104 -7.46 1.82 7.46
C GLN A 104 -7.25 1.24 8.87
N ILE A 105 -6.83 -0.03 8.97
CA ILE A 105 -6.52 -0.69 10.25
C ILE A 105 -5.38 0.04 10.97
N VAL A 106 -4.29 0.32 10.26
CA VAL A 106 -3.15 1.09 10.80
C VAL A 106 -3.60 2.46 11.28
N GLY A 107 -4.37 3.18 10.46
CA GLY A 107 -4.88 4.50 10.80
C GLY A 107 -5.77 4.49 12.05
N GLN A 108 -6.64 3.49 12.20
CA GLN A 108 -7.46 3.32 13.39
C GLN A 108 -6.62 3.05 14.64
N ARG A 109 -5.64 2.15 14.56
CA ARG A 109 -4.74 1.84 15.68
C ARG A 109 -3.92 3.05 16.11
N LEU A 110 -3.40 3.82 15.16
CA LEU A 110 -2.64 5.03 15.47
C LEU A 110 -3.49 6.08 16.20
N ARG A 111 -4.77 6.24 15.81
CA ARG A 111 -5.71 7.11 16.54
C ARG A 111 -5.94 6.63 17.97
N GLN A 112 -6.16 5.33 18.17
CA GLN A 112 -6.34 4.75 19.52
C GLN A 112 -5.10 4.94 20.40
N VAL A 113 -3.91 4.70 19.87
CA VAL A 113 -2.64 4.91 20.60
C VAL A 113 -2.48 6.38 20.98
N ARG A 114 -2.74 7.32 20.06
CA ARG A 114 -2.68 8.76 20.36
C ARG A 114 -3.68 9.17 21.44
N GLN A 115 -4.89 8.61 21.41
CA GLN A 115 -5.91 8.88 22.44
C GLN A 115 -5.49 8.32 23.81
N ALA A 116 -4.96 7.10 23.86
CA ALA A 116 -4.46 6.50 25.09
C ALA A 116 -3.28 7.29 25.66
N LEU A 117 -2.34 7.68 24.79
CA LEU A 117 -1.24 8.56 25.18
C LEU A 117 -1.75 9.90 25.69
N ALA A 118 -2.70 10.54 25.02
CA ALA A 118 -3.29 11.80 25.48
C ALA A 118 -3.93 11.69 26.87
N VAL A 119 -4.60 10.57 27.19
CA VAL A 119 -5.13 10.31 28.53
C VAL A 119 -3.99 10.17 29.55
N LEU A 120 -2.96 9.38 29.24
CA LEU A 120 -1.82 9.14 30.12
C LEU A 120 -0.93 10.38 30.33
N THR A 121 -0.82 11.24 29.31
CA THR A 121 -0.02 12.47 29.37
C THR A 121 -0.82 13.68 29.86
N GLY A 122 -2.09 13.50 30.25
CA GLY A 122 -2.94 14.58 30.76
C GLY A 122 -3.25 15.64 29.72
N GLY A 123 -3.72 15.21 28.53
CA GLY A 123 -4.14 16.07 27.42
C GLY A 123 -4.90 17.30 27.91
N THR A 124 -4.58 18.44 27.29
CA THR A 124 -4.70 19.84 27.72
C THR A 124 -6.11 20.37 28.04
N ASP A 125 -6.86 19.65 28.84
CA ASP A 125 -8.14 20.08 29.44
C ASP A 125 -8.30 19.49 30.86
N ALA A 126 -7.18 19.16 31.51
CA ALA A 126 -7.18 18.95 32.95
C ALA A 126 -7.32 20.31 33.65
N GLY A 127 -8.56 20.82 33.70
CA GLY A 127 -8.94 21.92 34.57
C GLY A 127 -8.47 21.59 35.98
N VAL A 128 -7.44 22.29 36.44
CA VAL A 128 -6.91 22.11 37.80
C VAL A 128 -8.01 22.48 38.77
N TYR A 129 -8.42 21.52 39.60
CA TYR A 129 -9.34 21.79 40.69
C TYR A 129 -8.70 22.81 41.64
N GLY A 130 -9.23 24.03 41.65
CA GLY A 130 -8.87 25.01 42.66
C GLY A 130 -9.34 24.53 44.04
N PRO A 131 -8.75 25.02 45.14
CA PRO A 131 -9.10 24.61 46.51
C PRO A 131 -10.57 24.88 46.91
N GLY A 132 -11.36 25.56 46.06
CA GLY A 132 -12.81 25.78 46.21
C GLY A 132 -13.72 24.97 45.27
N GLY A 133 -13.20 24.00 44.51
CA GLY A 133 -14.04 23.09 43.72
C GLY A 133 -14.57 23.62 42.38
N THR A 134 -14.13 24.80 41.91
CA THR A 134 -14.61 25.38 40.64
C THR A 134 -13.71 25.00 39.46
N LEU A 135 -14.33 24.49 38.40
CA LEU A 135 -13.67 24.07 37.17
C LEU A 135 -13.47 25.31 36.27
N ARG A 136 -12.23 25.77 36.12
CA ARG A 136 -11.89 26.87 35.21
C ARG A 136 -11.57 26.31 33.83
N ILE A 137 -12.52 26.37 32.91
CA ILE A 137 -12.29 26.07 31.49
C ILE A 137 -11.92 27.39 30.81
N ASP A 138 -10.63 27.63 30.58
CA ASP A 138 -10.16 28.79 29.81
C ASP A 138 -10.35 28.51 28.30
N HIS A 139 -11.56 28.74 27.79
CA HIS A 139 -11.78 28.81 26.35
C HIS A 139 -11.24 30.15 25.83
N ARG A 140 -9.98 30.20 25.38
CA ARG A 140 -9.50 31.31 24.54
C ARG A 140 -9.65 30.95 23.06
N SER A 141 -10.81 31.26 22.51
CA SER A 141 -10.98 31.49 21.07
C SER A 141 -10.41 32.88 20.74
N LEU A 142 -9.20 32.95 20.18
CA LEU A 142 -8.73 34.18 19.55
C LEU A 142 -9.28 34.20 18.11
N SER A 143 -10.27 35.06 17.87
CA SER A 143 -10.79 35.34 16.54
C SER A 143 -9.76 36.11 15.71
N LEU A 144 -9.39 35.55 14.56
CA LEU A 144 -8.65 36.23 13.51
C LEU A 144 -9.62 37.17 12.76
N ALA A 145 -9.66 38.46 13.11
CA ALA A 145 -10.19 39.54 12.26
C ALA A 145 -9.92 40.94 12.87
N GLU A 146 -9.55 41.88 12.01
CA GLU A 146 -9.61 43.36 12.11
C GLU A 146 -8.47 44.15 12.80
N ALA A 147 -7.48 44.57 11.99
CA ALA A 147 -7.08 45.98 11.81
C ALA A 147 -6.18 46.14 10.56
#